data_AF-A0A957UJW8-F1
#
_entry.id   AF-A0A957UJW8-F1
#
_cell.length_a   1.000
_cell.length_b   1.000
_cell.length_c   1.000
_cell.angle_alpha   90.00
_cell.angle_beta   90.00
_cell.angle_gamma   90.00
#
_symmetry.space_group_name_H-M   'P 1'
#
loop_
_entity.id
_entity.type
_entity.pdbx_description
1 polymer ?
#
loop_
_entity_poly.entity_id
_entity_poly.type
_entity_poly.pdbx_seq_one_letter_code
_entity_poly.pdbx_strand_id
1 'polypeptide(L)'
;YEAGGFPLEFPVMSLGEALMKPTTMLYRNLAAMDTEETIRANPLDGVVLLTGCDKTTPSTLMGAASVDLPTIVVSGGAMLNGKFRGEDIGSGTDVWRFIDDFRAGVMSAEDLSDAESCMSRSDGACMTMGT
;
A
#
# COMPACT_ATOMS: atom_id res chain seq x y z
N TYR A 1 -2.99 -25.62 -0.74
CA TYR A 1 -2.78 -26.97 -1.30
C TYR A 1 -2.09 -27.92 -0.33
N GLU A 2 -0.90 -27.61 0.20
CA GLU A 2 -0.17 -28.51 1.12
C GLU A 2 -0.95 -28.89 2.40
N ALA A 3 -1.74 -27.96 2.94
CA ALA A 3 -2.63 -28.20 4.08
C ALA A 3 -4.00 -28.82 3.69
N GLY A 4 -4.18 -29.29 2.44
CA GLY A 4 -5.41 -29.95 1.97
C GLY A 4 -6.58 -29.02 1.60
N GLY A 5 -6.41 -27.69 1.66
CA GLY A 5 -7.44 -26.73 1.24
C GLY A 5 -7.51 -26.50 -0.28
N PHE A 6 -8.62 -25.91 -0.73
CA PHE A 6 -8.86 -25.51 -2.12
C PHE A 6 -8.77 -23.97 -2.27
N PRO A 7 -7.60 -23.41 -2.60
CA PRO A 7 -7.41 -21.98 -2.69
C PRO A 7 -7.99 -21.43 -4.01
N LEU A 8 -8.74 -20.33 -3.89
CA LEU A 8 -9.29 -19.58 -5.00
C LEU A 8 -8.87 -18.12 -4.86
N GLU A 9 -8.20 -17.59 -5.87
CA GLU A 9 -7.83 -16.19 -5.92
C GLU A 9 -8.97 -15.39 -6.56
N PHE A 10 -9.34 -14.28 -5.93
CA PHE A 10 -10.27 -13.31 -6.47
C PHE A 10 -9.80 -11.89 -6.15
N PRO A 11 -9.87 -10.96 -7.11
CA PRO A 11 -9.49 -9.58 -6.86
C PRO A 11 -10.61 -8.82 -6.14
N VAL A 12 -10.20 -7.90 -5.27
CA VAL A 12 -11.05 -6.80 -4.75
C VAL A 12 -10.44 -5.47 -5.17
N MET A 13 -11.18 -4.38 -5.04
CA MET A 13 -10.71 -3.04 -5.33
C MET A 13 -9.40 -2.72 -4.58
N SER A 14 -8.34 -2.43 -5.33
CA SER A 14 -7.04 -2.03 -4.79
C SER A 14 -6.88 -0.51 -4.78
N LEU A 15 -6.21 -0.01 -3.74
CA LEU A 15 -6.13 1.42 -3.43
C LEU A 15 -4.68 1.91 -3.48
N GLY A 16 -4.25 2.38 -4.65
CA GLY A 16 -2.92 2.95 -4.83
C GLY A 16 -2.83 4.40 -4.36
N GLU A 17 -2.32 4.64 -3.14
CA GLU A 17 -2.23 5.97 -2.49
C GLU A 17 -1.58 7.03 -3.39
N ALA A 18 -0.48 6.68 -4.06
CA ALA A 18 0.25 7.60 -4.94
C ALA A 18 -0.47 7.93 -6.26
N LEU A 19 -1.49 7.15 -6.65
CA LEU A 19 -2.11 7.21 -7.98
C LEU A 19 -3.53 7.77 -7.96
N MET A 20 -4.33 7.38 -6.96
CA MET A 20 -5.76 7.66 -6.95
C MET A 20 -6.09 9.09 -6.51
N LYS A 21 -7.05 9.70 -7.20
CA LYS A 21 -7.57 11.05 -6.93
C LYS A 21 -9.05 10.98 -6.56
N PRO A 22 -9.58 11.84 -5.68
CA PRO A 22 -8.88 12.92 -4.97
C PRO A 22 -8.01 12.45 -3.79
N THR A 23 -8.36 11.31 -3.20
CA THR A 23 -7.57 10.58 -2.18
C THR A 23 -8.15 9.17 -2.07
N THR A 24 -7.32 8.17 -1.83
CA THR A 24 -7.72 6.78 -1.55
C THR A 24 -8.63 6.64 -0.33
N MET A 25 -8.54 7.56 0.64
CA MET A 25 -9.37 7.51 1.84
C MET A 25 -10.87 7.52 1.50
N LEU A 26 -11.24 8.27 0.45
CA LEU A 26 -12.62 8.32 -0.06
C LEU A 26 -13.10 6.93 -0.55
N TYR A 27 -12.19 6.12 -1.06
CA TYR A 27 -12.46 4.81 -1.63
C TYR A 27 -12.27 3.66 -0.63
N ARG A 28 -11.70 3.90 0.56
CA ARG A 28 -11.53 2.87 1.60
C ARG A 28 -12.85 2.16 1.94
N ASN A 29 -13.93 2.93 2.11
CA ASN A 29 -15.24 2.36 2.44
C ASN A 29 -15.84 1.60 1.26
N LEU A 30 -15.60 2.06 0.04
CA LEU A 30 -16.03 1.35 -1.16
C LEU A 30 -15.32 0.01 -1.30
N ALA A 31 -14.00 -0.02 -1.12
CA ALA A 31 -13.22 -1.26 -1.11
C ALA A 31 -13.62 -2.20 0.03
N ALA A 32 -14.03 -1.66 1.19
CA ALA A 32 -14.56 -2.47 2.29
C ALA A 32 -15.90 -3.13 1.93
N MET A 33 -16.83 -2.40 1.31
CA MET A 33 -18.10 -2.96 0.82
C MET A 33 -17.86 -3.99 -0.29
N ASP A 34 -16.96 -3.71 -1.22
CA ASP A 34 -16.56 -4.65 -2.28
C ASP A 34 -15.98 -5.95 -1.68
N THR A 35 -15.10 -5.82 -0.67
CA THR A 35 -14.55 -6.98 0.04
C THR A 35 -15.63 -7.76 0.78
N GLU A 36 -16.51 -7.09 1.52
CA GLU A 36 -17.60 -7.74 2.25
C GLU A 36 -18.51 -8.56 1.33
N GLU A 37 -19.00 -7.93 0.26
CA GLU A 37 -19.93 -8.57 -0.67
C GLU A 37 -19.24 -9.68 -1.47
N THR A 38 -17.99 -9.48 -1.88
CA THR A 38 -17.23 -10.53 -2.57
C THR A 38 -17.05 -11.76 -1.70
N ILE A 39 -16.77 -11.59 -0.40
CA ILE A 39 -16.63 -12.72 0.51
C ILE A 39 -17.99 -13.38 0.78
N ARG A 40 -19.03 -12.59 1.10
CA ARG A 40 -20.36 -13.08 1.48
C ARG A 40 -21.09 -13.78 0.33
N ALA A 41 -20.92 -13.30 -0.91
CA ALA A 41 -21.63 -13.81 -2.07
C ALA A 41 -21.02 -15.10 -2.66
N ASN A 42 -19.82 -15.47 -2.23
CA ASN A 42 -19.11 -16.65 -2.73
C ASN A 42 -19.03 -17.76 -1.67
N PRO A 43 -18.92 -19.04 -2.08
CA PRO A 43 -18.83 -20.17 -1.16
C PRO A 43 -17.41 -20.28 -0.57
N LEU A 44 -17.03 -19.34 0.28
CA LEU A 44 -15.73 -19.29 0.97
C LEU A 44 -15.88 -19.70 2.43
N ASP A 45 -14.97 -20.54 2.93
CA ASP A 45 -14.93 -20.98 4.33
C ASP A 45 -13.91 -20.21 5.19
N GLY A 46 -13.07 -19.38 4.54
CA GLY A 46 -12.02 -18.59 5.16
C GLY A 46 -11.29 -17.75 4.12
N VAL A 47 -10.60 -16.71 4.56
CA VAL A 47 -9.97 -15.72 3.66
C VAL A 47 -8.55 -15.35 4.09
N VAL A 48 -7.69 -15.16 3.09
CA VAL A 48 -6.35 -14.60 3.25
C VAL A 48 -6.33 -13.22 2.61
N LEU A 49 -6.10 -12.19 3.41
CA LEU A 49 -6.07 -10.80 2.93
C LEU A 49 -4.63 -10.43 2.59
N LEU A 50 -4.35 -10.27 1.30
CA LEU A 50 -3.07 -9.77 0.81
C LEU A 50 -3.10 -8.24 0.83
N THR A 51 -2.36 -7.63 1.74
CA THR A 51 -2.41 -6.17 1.97
C THR A 51 -1.04 -5.53 1.80
N GLY A 52 -1.00 -4.21 1.61
CA GLY A 52 0.27 -3.50 1.47
C GLY A 52 0.11 -1.99 1.51
N CYS A 53 -0.43 -1.41 0.44
CA CYS A 53 -0.58 0.04 0.33
C CYS A 53 -1.59 0.56 1.38
N ASP A 54 -1.31 1.74 1.92
CA ASP A 54 -1.98 2.44 3.03
C ASP A 54 -3.43 1.94 3.34
N LYS A 55 -4.39 2.18 2.43
CA LYS A 55 -5.81 1.90 2.71
C LYS A 55 -6.25 0.45 2.48
N THR A 56 -5.40 -0.40 1.88
CA THR A 56 -5.75 -1.81 1.59
C THR A 56 -5.91 -2.66 2.85
N THR A 57 -5.05 -2.44 3.85
CA THR A 57 -5.12 -3.14 5.13
C THR A 57 -6.43 -2.87 5.86
N PRO A 58 -6.81 -1.60 6.15
CA PRO A 58 -8.06 -1.34 6.84
C PRO A 58 -9.29 -1.67 5.99
N SER A 59 -9.28 -1.46 4.66
CA SER A 59 -10.47 -1.74 3.84
C SER A 59 -10.82 -3.23 3.83
N THR A 60 -9.82 -4.09 3.63
CA THR A 60 -10.03 -5.54 3.57
C THR A 60 -10.38 -6.13 4.94
N LEU A 61 -9.74 -5.63 6.02
CA LEU A 61 -10.09 -6.01 7.39
C LEU A 61 -11.52 -5.62 7.76
N MET A 62 -11.97 -4.41 7.40
CA MET A 62 -13.34 -3.97 7.63
C MET A 62 -14.34 -4.89 6.92
N GLY A 63 -14.11 -5.19 5.64
CA GLY A 63 -15.02 -6.06 4.87
C GLY A 63 -15.06 -7.49 5.41
N ALA A 64 -13.91 -8.08 5.72
CA ALA A 64 -13.84 -9.42 6.30
C ALA A 64 -14.48 -9.49 7.70
N ALA A 65 -14.30 -8.47 8.53
CA ALA A 65 -14.90 -8.39 9.86
C ALA A 65 -16.44 -8.32 9.81
N SER A 66 -17.03 -7.70 8.77
CA SER A 66 -18.49 -7.70 8.58
C SER A 66 -19.08 -9.07 8.19
N VAL A 67 -18.25 -9.98 7.66
CA VAL A 67 -18.67 -11.34 7.28
C VAL A 67 -18.38 -12.37 8.39
N ASP A 68 -17.34 -12.14 9.19
CA ASP A 68 -16.98 -12.95 10.36
C ASP A 68 -16.57 -14.40 10.02
N LEU A 69 -15.82 -14.58 8.92
CA LEU A 69 -15.16 -15.84 8.58
C LEU A 69 -13.71 -15.89 9.10
N PRO A 70 -13.12 -17.09 9.31
CA PRO A 70 -11.70 -17.24 9.62
C PRO A 70 -10.82 -16.45 8.64
N THR A 71 -10.10 -15.46 9.17
CA THR A 71 -9.38 -14.46 8.37
C THR A 71 -7.94 -14.31 8.86
N ILE A 72 -6.99 -14.22 7.94
CA ILE A 72 -5.59 -13.90 8.22
C ILE A 72 -5.07 -12.83 7.24
N VAL A 73 -4.22 -11.93 7.72
CA VAL A 73 -3.57 -10.90 6.90
C VAL A 73 -2.16 -11.33 6.55
N VAL A 74 -1.77 -11.12 5.29
CA VAL A 74 -0.39 -11.24 4.82
C VAL A 74 0.02 -9.89 4.25
N SER A 75 0.91 -9.20 4.94
CA SER A 75 1.45 -7.92 4.48
C SER A 75 2.53 -8.13 3.43
N GLY A 76 2.48 -7.36 2.34
CA GLY A 76 3.47 -7.40 1.26
C GLY A 76 4.86 -6.92 1.67
N GLY A 77 4.96 -6.14 2.75
CA GLY A 77 6.22 -5.62 3.29
C GLY A 77 6.59 -4.24 2.75
N ALA A 78 7.63 -3.66 3.35
CA ALA A 78 8.15 -2.35 2.98
C ALA A 78 9.20 -2.45 1.87
N MET A 79 9.35 -1.37 1.11
CA MET A 79 10.49 -1.20 0.22
C MET A 79 11.81 -1.22 1.00
N LEU A 80 12.91 -1.49 0.31
CA LEU A 80 14.24 -1.28 0.86
C LEU A 80 14.55 0.23 0.95
N ASN A 81 15.45 0.64 1.85
CA ASN A 81 15.86 2.04 2.03
C ASN A 81 16.21 2.73 0.71
N GLY A 82 15.81 3.96 0.44
CA GLY A 82 16.32 4.70 -0.72
C GLY A 82 17.76 5.18 -0.46
N LYS A 83 18.54 5.45 -1.51
CA LYS A 83 19.92 5.95 -1.36
C LYS A 83 20.22 7.07 -2.35
N PHE A 84 20.49 8.27 -1.86
CA PHE A 84 20.88 9.41 -2.70
C PHE A 84 22.18 10.02 -2.20
N ARG A 85 23.21 10.07 -3.07
CA ARG A 85 24.55 10.60 -2.75
C ARG A 85 25.20 9.96 -1.51
N GLY A 86 24.94 8.68 -1.28
CA GLY A 86 25.49 7.91 -0.14
C GLY A 86 24.63 7.95 1.12
N GLU A 87 23.65 8.87 1.19
CA GLU A 87 22.76 9.02 2.34
C GLU A 87 21.48 8.19 2.19
N ASP A 88 20.90 7.76 3.31
CA ASP A 88 19.57 7.15 3.34
C ASP A 88 18.50 8.19 3.03
N ILE A 89 17.56 7.80 2.16
CA ILE A 89 16.34 8.56 1.89
C ILE A 89 15.10 7.67 2.09
N GLY A 90 14.05 8.23 2.69
CA GLY A 90 12.80 7.58 3.04
C GLY A 90 11.62 8.09 2.22
N SER A 91 10.77 7.15 1.79
CA SER A 91 9.52 7.45 1.07
C SER A 91 8.60 8.36 1.89
N GLY A 92 8.06 9.38 1.23
CA GLY A 92 7.21 10.39 1.85
C GLY A 92 8.01 11.45 2.60
N THR A 93 8.78 11.08 3.62
CA THR A 93 9.52 12.03 4.47
C THR A 93 10.47 12.92 3.67
N ASP A 94 11.32 12.32 2.83
CA ASP A 94 12.30 13.09 2.08
C ASP A 94 11.72 13.74 0.83
N VAL A 95 10.56 13.29 0.35
CA VAL A 95 9.81 14.01 -0.70
C VAL A 95 9.47 15.42 -0.21
N TRP A 96 8.97 15.56 1.03
CA TRP A 96 8.66 16.88 1.60
C TRP A 96 9.93 17.73 1.73
N ARG A 97 11.01 17.15 2.26
CA ARG A 97 12.30 17.85 2.41
C ARG A 97 12.83 18.35 1.07
N PHE A 98 12.87 17.50 0.05
CA PHE A 98 13.43 17.84 -1.26
C PHE A 98 12.58 18.86 -2.01
N ILE A 99 11.24 18.81 -1.87
CA ILE A 99 10.37 19.84 -2.45
C ILE A 99 10.63 21.20 -1.78
N ASP A 100 10.84 21.24 -0.47
CA ASP A 100 11.14 22.48 0.24
C ASP A 100 12.53 23.02 -0.10
N ASP A 101 13.55 22.16 -0.17
CA ASP A 101 14.91 22.53 -0.61
C ASP A 101 14.93 23.04 -2.06
N PHE A 102 14.15 22.42 -2.94
CA PHE A 102 14.00 22.88 -4.32
C PHE A 102 13.34 24.26 -4.39
N ARG A 103 12.27 24.48 -3.63
CA ARG A 103 11.60 25.80 -3.53
C ARG A 103 12.51 26.87 -2.92
N ALA A 104 13.38 26.49 -1.99
CA ALA A 104 14.36 27.37 -1.37
C ALA A 104 15.59 27.64 -2.27
N GLY A 105 15.71 26.97 -3.41
CA GLY A 105 16.86 27.08 -4.32
C GLY A 105 18.14 26.40 -3.82
N VAL A 106 18.03 25.54 -2.80
CA VAL A 106 19.13 24.73 -2.25
C VAL A 106 19.37 23.49 -3.11
N MET A 107 18.31 22.94 -3.71
CA MET A 107 18.35 21.79 -4.61
C MET A 107 17.99 22.20 -6.04
N SER A 108 18.72 21.68 -7.03
CA SER A 108 18.41 21.90 -8.45
C SER A 108 17.27 20.98 -8.93
N ALA A 109 16.66 21.29 -10.08
CA ALA A 109 15.65 20.41 -10.68
C ALA A 109 16.24 19.05 -11.10
N GLU A 110 17.51 19.04 -11.53
CA GLU A 110 18.26 17.83 -11.87
C GLU A 110 18.49 16.97 -10.63
N ASP A 111 18.96 17.56 -9.54
CA ASP A 111 19.16 16.87 -8.26
C ASP A 111 17.85 16.28 -7.73
N LEU A 112 16.74 16.99 -7.88
CA LEU A 112 15.42 16.51 -7.47
C LEU A 112 14.99 15.28 -8.30
N SER A 113 15.19 15.31 -9.61
CA SER A 113 14.87 14.19 -10.51
C SER A 113 15.75 12.96 -10.25
N ASP A 114 17.03 13.17 -9.94
CA ASP A 114 17.95 12.09 -9.56
C ASP A 114 17.55 11.48 -8.21
N ALA A 115 17.16 12.32 -7.23
CA ALA A 115 16.70 11.87 -5.92
C ALA A 115 15.40 11.06 -6.01
N GLU A 116 14.45 11.46 -6.86
CA GLU A 116 13.21 10.72 -7.12
C GLU A 116 13.50 9.30 -7.64
N SER A 117 14.41 9.18 -8.61
CA SER A 117 14.81 7.88 -9.21
C SER A 117 15.48 6.94 -8.20
N CYS A 118 16.04 7.49 -7.13
CA CYS A 118 16.74 6.77 -6.08
C CYS A 118 15.85 6.35 -4.90
N MET A 119 14.61 6.86 -4.85
CA MET A 119 13.72 6.73 -3.70
C MET A 119 13.02 5.37 -3.64
N SER A 120 12.26 5.03 -4.68
CA SER A 120 11.44 3.81 -4.75
C SER A 120 12.14 2.73 -5.58
N ARG A 121 13.09 2.03 -4.96
CA ARG A 121 14.05 1.13 -5.65
C ARG A 121 13.90 -0.36 -5.34
N SER A 122 12.75 -0.76 -4.81
CA SER A 122 12.29 -2.16 -4.75
C SER A 122 10.76 -2.17 -4.68
N ASP A 123 10.15 -3.34 -4.87
CA ASP A 123 8.72 -3.52 -4.60
C ASP A 123 8.45 -3.45 -3.09
N GLY A 124 7.31 -2.87 -2.70
CA GLY A 124 6.86 -2.78 -1.31
C GLY A 124 6.08 -1.50 -0.99
N ALA A 125 5.61 -1.38 0.25
CA ALA A 125 5.01 -0.16 0.79
C ALA A 125 6.09 0.87 1.21
N CYS A 126 5.69 2.09 1.57
CA CYS A 126 6.60 3.11 2.09
C CYS A 126 7.46 2.57 3.24
N MET A 127 8.77 2.75 3.16
CA MET A 127 9.75 2.21 4.13
C MET A 127 9.99 3.10 5.36
N THR A 128 9.28 4.21 5.45
CA THR A 128 9.17 5.02 6.67
C THR A 128 8.07 4.46 7.57
N MET A 129 7.96 4.96 8.81
CA MET A 129 6.82 4.66 9.67
C MET A 129 5.59 5.46 9.21
N GLY A 130 5.13 5.15 8.00
CA GLY A 130 3.93 5.72 7.39
C GLY A 130 2.66 5.13 8.00
N THR A 131 1.54 5.30 7.29
CA THR A 131 0.27 4.67 7.64
C THR A 131 0.37 3.14 7.58
#